data_AF-A0A1B1UKF0-F1
#
_entry.id   AF-A0A1B1UKF0-F1
#
_cell.length_a   1.000
_cell.length_b   1.000
_cell.length_c   1.000
_cell.angle_alpha   90.00
_cell.angle_beta   90.00
_cell.angle_gamma   90.00
#
_symmetry.space_group_name_H-M   'P 1'
#
loop_
_entity.id
_entity.type
_entity.pdbx_description
1 polymer ?
#
loop_
_entity_poly.entity_id
_entity_poly.type
_entity_poly.pdbx_seq_one_letter_code
_entity_poly.pdbx_strand_id
1 'polypeptide(L)'
;MSDAAQLAGLKAMHQDAVLLKEGGKPVALLPAFGFVAGDNPYRMDLLLVPFAHSGYETRLFFERKIDGRGANWNQHRVIERNWWAPSWNHVPASLRWTQMLLAHLRAVA
;
A
#
# COMPACT_ATOMS: atom_id res chain seq x y z
N MET A 1 11.04 8.50 13.29
CA MET A 1 10.90 7.04 13.54
C MET A 1 11.73 6.30 12.52
N SER A 2 12.36 5.19 12.88
CA SER A 2 13.08 4.34 11.92
C SER A 2 12.13 3.49 11.09
N ASP A 3 12.57 3.02 9.93
CA ASP A 3 11.82 2.10 9.07
C ASP A 3 11.46 0.80 9.80
N ALA A 4 12.37 0.31 10.65
CA ALA A 4 12.12 -0.87 11.49
C ALA A 4 10.95 -0.64 12.47
N ALA A 5 10.85 0.54 13.08
CA ALA A 5 9.74 0.88 13.97
C ALA A 5 8.42 1.03 13.21
N GLN A 6 8.46 1.58 11.99
CA GLN A 6 7.28 1.66 11.12
C GLN A 6 6.79 0.27 10.70
N LEU A 7 7.71 -0.60 10.27
CA LEU A 7 7.41 -1.99 9.90
C LEU A 7 6.85 -2.77 11.09
N ALA A 8 7.39 -2.59 12.31
CA ALA A 8 6.87 -3.25 13.50
C ALA A 8 5.38 -2.94 13.73
N GLY A 9 4.95 -1.70 13.46
CA GLY A 9 3.54 -1.33 13.49
C GLY A 9 2.70 -2.09 12.46
N LEU A 10 3.20 -2.24 11.23
CA LEU A 10 2.52 -3.05 10.21
C LEU A 10 2.47 -4.53 10.60
N LYS A 11 3.55 -5.07 11.18
CA LYS A 11 3.60 -6.46 11.67
C LYS A 11 2.60 -6.75 12.78
N ALA A 12 2.28 -5.76 13.61
CA ALA A 12 1.23 -5.91 14.61
C ALA A 12 -0.18 -6.04 13.98
N MET A 13 -0.41 -5.46 12.79
CA MET A 13 -1.66 -5.62 12.04
C MET A 13 -1.65 -6.87 11.15
N HIS A 14 -0.47 -7.22 10.62
CA HIS A 14 -0.26 -8.31 9.69
C HIS A 14 1.19 -8.82 9.79
N GLN A 15 1.37 -9.91 10.54
CA GLN A 15 2.69 -10.43 10.96
C GLN A 15 3.67 -10.70 9.82
N ASP A 16 3.15 -11.03 8.63
CA ASP A 16 3.95 -11.41 7.46
C ASP A 16 4.47 -10.19 6.68
N ALA A 17 4.25 -8.96 7.18
CA ALA A 17 4.76 -7.75 6.55
C ALA A 17 6.30 -7.79 6.41
N VAL A 18 6.80 -7.48 5.21
CA VAL A 18 8.24 -7.51 4.89
C VAL A 18 8.71 -6.12 4.46
N LEU A 19 9.88 -5.71 4.98
CA LEU A 19 10.56 -4.51 4.51
C LEU A 19 11.41 -4.85 3.28
N LEU A 20 11.15 -4.19 2.17
CA LEU A 20 11.91 -4.27 0.93
C LEU A 20 12.48 -2.89 0.58
N LYS A 21 13.19 -2.80 -0.54
CA LYS A 21 13.72 -1.53 -1.05
C LYS A 21 13.43 -1.36 -2.54
N GLU A 22 12.99 -0.16 -2.92
CA GLU A 22 12.88 0.32 -4.30
C GLU A 22 13.83 1.51 -4.46
N GLY A 23 14.80 1.43 -5.36
CA GLY A 23 15.79 2.51 -5.54
C GLY A 23 16.50 2.93 -4.24
N GLY A 24 16.74 1.96 -3.34
CA GLY A 24 17.34 2.19 -2.02
C GLY A 24 16.40 2.72 -0.94
N LYS A 25 15.15 3.08 -1.27
CA LYS A 25 14.15 3.59 -0.33
C LYS A 25 13.26 2.46 0.23
N PRO A 26 12.86 2.54 1.51
CA PRO A 26 12.07 1.50 2.15
C PRO A 26 10.64 1.41 1.58
N VAL A 27 10.17 0.19 1.34
CA VAL A 27 8.76 -0.10 1.05
C VAL A 27 8.31 -1.30 1.89
N ALA A 28 7.01 -1.42 2.16
CA ALA A 28 6.48 -2.56 2.92
C ALA A 28 5.58 -3.43 2.05
N LEU A 29 5.96 -4.69 1.87
CA LEU A 29 5.13 -5.73 1.29
C LEU A 29 4.23 -6.33 2.38
N LEU A 30 2.95 -6.46 2.09
CA LEU A 30 1.93 -7.05 2.96
C LEU A 30 1.31 -8.24 2.19
N PRO A 31 1.90 -9.45 2.30
CA PRO A 31 1.47 -10.60 1.52
C PRO A 31 0.10 -11.13 1.97
N ALA A 32 -0.78 -11.50 1.04
CA ALA A 32 -2.09 -12.05 1.35
C ALA A 32 -2.88 -11.26 2.42
N PHE A 33 -2.79 -9.92 2.35
CA PHE A 33 -3.44 -9.02 3.30
C PHE A 33 -4.96 -9.06 3.12
N GLY A 34 -5.69 -9.25 4.21
CA GLY A 34 -7.15 -9.25 4.23
C GLY A 34 -7.71 -7.85 4.45
N PHE A 35 -8.63 -7.41 3.59
CA PHE A 35 -9.35 -6.14 3.75
C PHE A 35 -10.74 -6.24 3.12
N VAL A 36 -11.57 -5.25 3.37
CA VAL A 36 -12.89 -5.12 2.76
C VAL A 36 -12.83 -4.00 1.72
N ALA A 37 -13.37 -4.26 0.53
CA ALA A 37 -13.56 -3.25 -0.49
C ALA A 37 -15.04 -3.23 -0.90
N GLY A 38 -15.74 -2.15 -0.59
CA GLY A 38 -17.20 -2.14 -0.57
C GLY A 38 -17.75 -3.11 0.46
N ASP A 39 -18.63 -3.99 0.01
CA ASP A 39 -19.25 -5.02 0.86
C ASP A 39 -18.56 -6.39 0.74
N ASN A 40 -17.47 -6.48 -0.04
CA ASN A 40 -16.82 -7.74 -0.35
C ASN A 40 -15.46 -7.87 0.35
N PRO A 41 -15.17 -9.03 0.97
CA PRO A 41 -13.85 -9.32 1.51
C PRO A 41 -12.87 -9.66 0.38
N TYR A 42 -11.66 -9.12 0.49
CA TYR A 42 -10.55 -9.40 -0.42
C TYR A 42 -9.33 -9.89 0.36
N ARG A 43 -8.55 -10.74 -0.32
CA ARG A 43 -7.23 -11.16 0.10
C ARG A 43 -6.28 -11.10 -1.10
N MET A 44 -5.23 -10.30 -0.99
CA MET A 44 -4.20 -10.16 -2.03
C MET A 44 -2.95 -9.50 -1.45
N ASP A 45 -1.86 -9.51 -2.20
CA ASP A 45 -0.68 -8.77 -1.79
C ASP A 45 -0.91 -7.27 -1.95
N LEU A 46 -0.41 -6.51 -0.97
CA LEU A 46 -0.34 -5.06 -1.04
C LEU A 46 1.12 -4.61 -0.90
N LEU A 47 1.46 -3.49 -1.53
CA LEU A 47 2.77 -2.87 -1.41
C LEU A 47 2.60 -1.39 -1.03
N LEU A 48 2.99 -1.05 0.20
CA LEU A 48 2.99 0.32 0.68
C LEU A 48 4.30 1.01 0.29
N VAL A 49 4.18 2.09 -0.46
CA VAL A 49 5.28 2.97 -0.86
C VAL A 49 5.13 4.31 -0.10
N PRO A 50 5.88 4.50 1.00
CA PRO A 50 5.68 5.60 1.94
C PRO A 50 6.46 6.87 1.56
N PHE A 51 6.71 7.05 0.28
CA PHE A 51 7.44 8.20 -0.27
C PHE A 51 6.91 8.55 -1.65
N ALA A 52 7.32 9.72 -2.15
CA ALA A 52 6.81 10.24 -3.41
C ALA A 52 7.05 9.27 -4.57
N HIS A 53 5.98 8.86 -5.24
CA HIS A 53 6.01 7.91 -6.35
C HIS A 53 4.91 8.21 -7.37
N SER A 54 5.27 8.20 -8.66
CA SER A 54 4.32 8.37 -9.78
C SER A 54 3.35 9.56 -9.61
N GLY A 55 3.82 10.69 -9.08
CA GLY A 55 3.02 11.91 -8.88
C GLY A 55 2.22 12.01 -7.57
N TYR A 56 2.36 11.06 -6.65
CA TYR A 56 1.68 11.06 -5.34
C TYR A 56 2.70 11.05 -4.20
N GLU A 57 2.39 11.68 -3.07
CA GLU A 57 3.28 11.73 -1.90
C GLU A 57 3.57 10.35 -1.29
N THR A 58 2.58 9.47 -1.34
CA THR A 58 2.66 8.06 -0.92
C THR A 58 1.69 7.24 -1.77
N ARG A 59 1.89 5.94 -1.88
CA ARG A 59 0.96 5.04 -2.60
C ARG A 59 0.78 3.70 -1.91
N LEU A 60 -0.40 3.13 -2.11
CA LEU A 60 -0.67 1.72 -1.89
C LEU A 60 -0.91 1.06 -3.25
N PHE A 61 -0.13 0.02 -3.50
CA PHE A 61 -0.22 -0.83 -4.67
C PHE A 61 -0.90 -2.14 -4.31
N PHE A 62 -1.69 -2.66 -5.23
CA PHE A 62 -2.48 -3.89 -5.12
C PHE A 62 -2.02 -4.87 -6.18
N GLU A 63 -1.98 -6.16 -5.84
CA GLU A 63 -1.63 -7.22 -6.79
C GLU A 63 -2.52 -7.22 -8.04
N ARG A 64 -3.80 -6.92 -7.87
CA ARG A 64 -4.81 -6.88 -8.93
C ARG A 64 -5.75 -5.71 -8.75
N LYS A 65 -6.34 -5.24 -9.85
CA LYS A 65 -7.40 -4.23 -9.83
C LYS A 65 -8.65 -4.78 -9.13
N ILE A 66 -9.37 -3.89 -8.45
CA ILE A 66 -10.71 -4.15 -7.92
C ILE A 66 -11.71 -3.39 -8.79
N ASP A 67 -12.51 -4.12 -9.57
CA ASP A 67 -13.49 -3.49 -10.46
C ASP A 67 -14.63 -2.84 -9.67
N GLY A 68 -15.09 -1.69 -10.15
CA GLY A 68 -16.15 -0.91 -9.50
C GLY A 68 -15.73 -0.17 -8.22
N ARG A 69 -14.44 -0.22 -7.82
CA ARG A 69 -13.90 0.47 -6.63
C ARG A 69 -12.68 1.30 -7.00
N GLY A 70 -12.42 2.40 -6.28
CA GLY A 70 -11.30 3.30 -6.56
C GLY A 70 -11.41 4.06 -7.88
N ALA A 71 -10.87 5.28 -7.93
CA ALA A 71 -10.81 6.06 -9.16
C ALA A 71 -9.59 5.67 -9.99
N ASN A 72 -9.73 5.57 -11.31
CA ASN A 72 -8.63 5.54 -12.29
C ASN A 72 -7.43 4.64 -11.91
N TRP A 73 -7.60 3.33 -12.05
CA TRP A 73 -6.53 2.36 -11.79
C TRP A 73 -5.49 2.36 -12.90
N ASN A 74 -4.22 2.44 -12.52
CA ASN A 74 -3.09 2.36 -13.43
C ASN A 74 -2.13 1.25 -13.01
N GLN A 75 -1.49 0.62 -14.00
CA GLN A 75 -0.48 -0.40 -13.78
C GLN A 75 0.90 0.25 -13.60
N HIS A 76 1.69 -0.27 -12.67
CA HIS A 76 3.04 0.18 -12.39
C HIS A 76 3.94 -1.03 -12.14
N ARG A 77 5.24 -0.89 -12.42
CA ARG A 77 6.25 -1.89 -12.05
C ARG A 77 7.05 -1.36 -10.86
N VAL A 78 7.04 -2.08 -9.75
CA VAL A 78 7.72 -1.72 -8.49
C VAL A 78 8.21 -3.02 -7.85
N ILE A 79 9.45 -3.06 -7.33
CA ILE A 79 10.10 -4.27 -6.82
C ILE A 79 10.05 -5.41 -7.85
N GLU A 80 10.33 -5.11 -9.11
CA GLU A 80 10.29 -6.06 -10.24
C GLU A 80 8.98 -6.83 -10.46
N ARG A 81 7.88 -6.37 -9.86
CA ARG A 81 6.53 -6.95 -10.01
C ARG A 81 5.58 -5.91 -10.58
N ASN A 82 4.60 -6.37 -11.35
CA ASN A 82 3.50 -5.53 -11.82
C ASN A 82 2.45 -5.38 -10.71
N TRP A 83 2.03 -4.14 -10.49
CA TRP A 83 1.07 -3.74 -9.49
C TRP A 83 0.01 -2.81 -10.08
N TRP A 84 -1.11 -2.68 -9.38
CA TRP A 84 -2.20 -1.79 -9.71
C TRP A 84 -2.38 -0.77 -8.59
N ALA A 85 -2.62 0.50 -8.91
CA ALA A 85 -2.97 1.50 -7.91
C ALA A 85 -4.08 2.42 -8.42
N PRO A 86 -5.12 2.68 -7.62
CA PRO A 86 -6.09 3.73 -7.93
C PRO A 86 -5.44 5.11 -7.77
N SER A 87 -6.01 6.11 -8.42
CA SER A 87 -5.74 7.51 -8.12
C SER A 87 -6.34 7.85 -6.74
N TRP A 88 -5.49 7.90 -5.73
CA TRP A 88 -5.83 8.31 -4.37
C TRP A 88 -4.74 9.23 -3.82
N ASN A 89 -5.13 10.41 -3.36
CA ASN A 89 -4.20 11.47 -2.96
C ASN A 89 -4.50 11.96 -1.53
N HIS A 90 -3.75 12.97 -1.07
CA HIS A 90 -3.88 13.56 0.25
C HIS A 90 -3.58 12.59 1.39
N VAL A 91 -2.62 11.67 1.16
CA VAL A 91 -2.06 10.80 2.19
C VAL A 91 -0.61 11.24 2.47
N PRO A 92 -0.38 12.05 3.52
CA PRO A 92 0.93 12.64 3.79
C PRO A 92 2.01 11.60 4.12
N ALA A 93 3.23 11.83 3.63
CA ALA A 93 4.40 10.99 3.95
C ALA A 93 4.83 11.07 5.43
N SER A 94 4.31 12.03 6.20
CA SER A 94 4.56 12.18 7.64
C SER A 94 3.77 11.21 8.52
N LEU A 95 2.76 10.51 7.96
CA LEU A 95 1.96 9.55 8.70
C LEU A 95 2.77 8.31 9.11
N ARG A 96 2.37 7.68 10.22
CA ARG A 96 2.82 6.32 10.53
C ARG A 96 2.34 5.37 9.44
N TRP A 97 3.12 4.34 9.09
CA TRP A 97 2.77 3.43 8.00
C TRP A 97 1.44 2.71 8.23
N THR A 98 1.08 2.40 9.48
CA THR A 98 -0.24 1.85 9.82
C THR A 98 -1.37 2.81 9.46
N GLN A 99 -1.23 4.10 9.79
CA GLN A 99 -2.19 5.14 9.46
C GLN A 99 -2.25 5.38 7.94
N MET A 100 -1.08 5.36 7.28
CA MET A 100 -0.95 5.52 5.84
C MET A 100 -1.64 4.39 5.08
N LEU A 101 -1.44 3.13 5.50
CA LEU A 101 -2.12 1.96 4.95
C LEU A 101 -3.64 2.11 5.08
N LEU A 102 -4.13 2.41 6.28
CA LEU A 102 -5.57 2.61 6.51
C LEU A 102 -6.15 3.77 5.69
N ALA A 103 -5.40 4.86 5.54
CA ALA A 103 -5.82 6.01 4.73
C ALA A 103 -5.94 5.65 3.24
N HIS A 104 -5.05 4.81 2.71
CA HIS A 104 -5.12 4.32 1.33
C HIS A 104 -6.22 3.29 1.12
N LEU A 105 -6.47 2.41 2.09
CA LEU A 105 -7.56 1.41 1.99
C LEU A 105 -8.94 2.07 1.86
N ARG A 106 -9.13 3.31 2.32
CA ARG A 106 -10.36 4.09 2.08
C ARG A 106 -10.66 4.32 0.60
N ALA A 107 -9.65 4.27 -0.28
CA ALA A 107 -9.85 4.41 -1.73
C ALA A 107 -10.72 3.29 -2.32
N VAL A 108 -10.74 2.13 -1.67
CA VAL A 108 -11.43 0.93 -2.14
C VAL A 108 -12.55 0.48 -1.22
N ALA A 109 -12.72 1.14 -0.07
CA ALA A 109 -13.78 0.88 0.89
C ALA A 109 -15.19 1.04 0.29
#